data_AF-A0AAN0SHV8-F1
#
_entry.id   AF-A0AAN0SHV8-F1
#
_cell.length_a   1.000
_cell.length_b   1.000
_cell.length_c   1.000
_cell.angle_alpha   90.00
_cell.angle_beta   90.00
_cell.angle_gamma   90.00
#
_symmetry.space_group_name_H-M   'P 1'
#
loop_
_entity.id
_entity.type
_entity.pdbx_description
1 polymer ?
#
loop_
_entity_poly.entity_id
_entity_poly.type
_entity_poly.pdbx_seq_one_letter_code
_entity_poly.pdbx_strand_id
1 'polypeptide(L)'
;MDNETFYFLAYPGGDQKKITVIDLAFSVDYQRNDWANVNDETYSEHQKAISDARKLAKKFDLEYVPFDSRYNSELSEPKHPQLTLDEEE
;
A
#
# COMPACT_ATOMS: atom_id res chain seq x y z
N MET A 1 13.99 1.45 18.29
CA MET A 1 12.91 1.93 17.40
C MET A 1 12.29 0.68 16.83
N ASP A 2 11.34 0.20 17.60
CA ASP A 2 10.59 -1.01 17.39
C ASP A 2 9.64 -0.71 16.23
N ASN A 3 9.97 -1.19 15.02
CA ASN A 3 9.02 -1.17 13.92
C ASN A 3 7.94 -2.22 14.24
N GLU A 4 7.00 -1.82 15.10
CA GLU A 4 5.85 -2.64 15.51
C GLU A 4 4.87 -2.87 14.37
N THR A 5 5.06 -2.22 13.22
CA THR A 5 4.23 -2.35 12.02
C THR A 5 4.99 -2.96 10.84
N PHE A 6 4.28 -3.78 10.08
CA PHE A 6 4.70 -4.28 8.78
C PHE A 6 3.71 -3.87 7.70
N TYR A 7 4.17 -3.91 6.45
CA TYR A 7 3.36 -3.56 5.29
C TYR A 7 3.16 -4.78 4.40
N PHE A 8 2.01 -4.89 3.78
CA PHE A 8 1.71 -5.94 2.81
C PHE A 8 0.74 -5.42 1.73
N LEU A 9 0.62 -6.18 0.65
CA LEU A 9 -0.20 -5.83 -0.50
C LEU A 9 -1.55 -6.54 -0.42
N ALA A 10 -2.63 -5.81 -0.65
CA ALA A 10 -3.98 -6.36 -0.64
C ALA A 10 -4.85 -5.83 -1.78
N TYR A 11 -5.85 -6.62 -2.15
CA TYR A 11 -6.97 -6.24 -2.98
C TYR A 11 -8.03 -5.54 -2.09
N PRO A 12 -8.19 -4.21 -2.16
CA PRO A 12 -9.08 -3.48 -1.28
C PRO A 12 -10.54 -3.94 -1.50
N GLY A 13 -11.20 -4.36 -0.42
CA GLY A 13 -12.55 -4.92 -0.48
C GLY A 13 -12.66 -6.24 -1.27
N GLY A 14 -11.54 -6.91 -1.55
CA GLY A 14 -11.47 -8.11 -2.38
C GLY A 14 -11.57 -7.83 -3.89
N ASP A 15 -11.55 -6.57 -4.33
CA ASP A 15 -11.57 -6.22 -5.75
C ASP A 15 -10.21 -6.50 -6.39
N GLN A 16 -10.13 -7.62 -7.12
CA GLN A 16 -8.91 -8.06 -7.80
C GLN A 16 -8.46 -7.13 -8.94
N LYS A 17 -9.23 -6.09 -9.27
CA LYS A 17 -8.84 -5.03 -10.21
C LYS A 17 -8.08 -3.89 -9.54
N LYS A 18 -7.99 -3.88 -8.21
CA LYS A 18 -7.37 -2.82 -7.43
C LYS A 18 -6.26 -3.37 -6.57
N ILE A 19 -5.22 -2.61 -6.33
CA ILE A 19 -4.14 -3.00 -5.41
C ILE A 19 -3.78 -1.85 -4.51
N THR A 20 -3.61 -2.15 -3.23
CA THR A 20 -3.20 -1.16 -2.22
C THR A 20 -2.16 -1.75 -1.28
N VAL A 21 -1.55 -0.88 -0.49
CA VAL A 21 -0.66 -1.24 0.61
C VAL A 21 -1.45 -1.11 1.90
N ILE A 22 -1.26 -2.03 2.83
CA ILE A 22 -1.83 -1.98 4.17
C ILE A 22 -0.68 -2.06 5.18
N ASP A 23 -0.71 -1.18 6.18
CA ASP A 23 0.10 -1.28 7.38
C ASP A 23 -0.66 -2.00 8.50
N LEU A 24 0.01 -2.94 9.16
CA LEU A 24 -0.56 -3.72 10.26
C LEU A 24 0.47 -3.91 11.37
N ALA A 25 0.05 -3.79 12.62
CA ALA A 25 0.93 -4.04 13.74
C ALA A 25 1.17 -5.55 13.93
N PHE A 26 2.40 -5.94 14.28
CA PHE A 26 2.78 -7.33 14.57
C PHE A 26 1.96 -7.93 15.71
N SER A 27 1.47 -7.12 16.64
CA SER A 27 0.59 -7.55 17.74
C SER A 27 -0.80 -8.00 17.27
N VAL A 28 -1.19 -7.66 16.04
CA VAL A 28 -2.48 -8.03 15.44
C VAL A 28 -2.31 -8.65 14.06
N ASP A 29 -1.19 -9.33 13.82
CA ASP A 29 -0.85 -9.97 12.54
C ASP A 29 -1.93 -10.94 12.03
N TYR A 30 -2.66 -11.59 12.94
CA TYR A 30 -3.79 -12.46 12.62
C TYR A 30 -4.86 -11.78 11.76
N GLN A 31 -5.03 -10.45 11.85
CA GLN A 31 -5.95 -9.65 11.03
C GLN A 31 -5.53 -9.58 9.57
N ARG A 32 -4.28 -9.95 9.22
CA ARG A 32 -3.85 -10.07 7.81
C ARG A 32 -4.73 -11.06 7.04
N ASN A 33 -5.28 -12.07 7.70
CA ASN A 33 -6.18 -13.04 7.08
C ASN A 33 -7.57 -12.46 6.74
N ASP A 34 -7.93 -11.32 7.33
CA ASP A 34 -9.18 -10.61 7.00
C ASP A 34 -9.06 -9.85 5.67
N TRP A 35 -7.85 -9.75 5.12
CA TRP A 35 -7.58 -9.08 3.84
C TRP A 35 -7.37 -10.08 2.71
N ALA A 36 -7.81 -9.69 1.53
CA ALA A 36 -7.48 -10.39 0.29
C ALA A 36 -6.04 -10.05 -0.11
N ASN A 37 -5.07 -10.79 0.42
CA ASN A 37 -3.65 -10.57 0.14
C ASN A 37 -3.32 -10.80 -1.34
N VAL A 38 -2.53 -9.90 -1.93
CA VAL A 38 -2.01 -10.05 -3.31
C VAL A 38 -0.90 -11.10 -3.34
N ASN A 39 -0.08 -11.15 -2.29
CA ASN A 39 1.01 -12.09 -2.12
C ASN A 39 1.30 -12.35 -0.63
N ASP A 40 2.16 -13.32 -0.37
CA ASP A 40 2.64 -13.65 0.98
C ASP A 40 3.80 -12.72 1.43
N GLU A 41 4.23 -11.78 0.60
CA GLU A 41 5.36 -10.90 0.89
C GLU A 41 5.02 -9.89 2.00
N THR A 42 6.01 -9.62 2.84
CA THR A 42 5.89 -8.68 3.96
C THR A 42 7.05 -7.70 3.88
N TYR A 43 6.75 -6.42 4.01
CA TYR A 43 7.73 -5.34 3.89
C TYR A 43 7.92 -4.67 5.25
N SER A 44 9.17 -4.36 5.58
CA SER A 44 9.52 -3.56 6.76
C SER A 44 9.45 -2.05 6.50
N GLU A 45 9.36 -1.64 5.22
CA GLU A 45 9.39 -0.25 4.77
C GLU A 45 8.23 0.04 3.82
N HIS A 46 7.42 1.06 4.14
CA HIS A 46 6.25 1.46 3.34
C HIS A 46 6.62 1.84 1.90
N GLN A 47 7.72 2.55 1.68
CA GLN A 47 8.14 2.96 0.34
C GLN A 47 8.42 1.77 -0.59
N LYS A 48 8.98 0.69 -0.04
CA LYS A 48 9.24 -0.53 -0.82
C LYS A 48 7.92 -1.21 -1.20
N ALA A 49 6.99 -1.32 -0.24
CA ALA A 49 5.65 -1.86 -0.48
C ALA A 49 4.90 -1.05 -1.56
N ILE A 50 4.93 0.28 -1.48
CA ILE A 50 4.33 1.19 -2.47
C ILE A 50 4.96 0.99 -3.86
N SER A 51 6.28 0.93 -3.94
CA SER A 51 6.99 0.71 -5.20
C SER A 51 6.56 -0.58 -5.87
N ASP A 52 6.48 -1.67 -5.10
CA ASP A 52 6.11 -2.98 -5.63
C ASP A 52 4.61 -3.06 -5.94
N ALA A 53 3.74 -2.43 -5.15
CA ALA A 53 2.33 -2.26 -5.48
C ALA A 53 2.13 -1.61 -6.84
N ARG A 54 2.83 -0.49 -7.10
CA ARG A 54 2.74 0.25 -8.37
C ARG A 54 3.30 -0.57 -9.55
N LYS A 55 4.39 -1.32 -9.35
CA LYS A 55 4.93 -2.22 -10.38
C LYS A 55 3.96 -3.33 -10.73
N LEU A 56 3.34 -3.95 -9.72
CA LEU A 56 2.34 -5.00 -9.90
C LEU A 56 1.09 -4.45 -10.56
N ALA A 57 0.61 -3.27 -10.12
CA ALA A 57 -0.50 -2.58 -10.75
C ALA A 57 -0.27 -2.40 -12.25
N LYS A 58 0.88 -1.85 -12.63
CA LYS A 58 1.24 -1.65 -14.04
C LYS A 58 1.41 -2.97 -14.79
N LYS A 59 1.99 -4.00 -14.18
CA LYS A 59 2.24 -5.30 -14.82
C LYS A 59 0.96 -6.07 -15.14
N PHE A 60 -0.04 -5.94 -14.27
CA PHE A 60 -1.29 -6.69 -14.33
C PHE A 60 -2.50 -5.82 -14.73
N ASP A 61 -2.27 -4.57 -15.13
CA ASP A 61 -3.31 -3.60 -15.52
C ASP A 61 -4.35 -3.38 -14.40
N LEU A 62 -3.87 -3.25 -13.17
CA LEU A 62 -4.70 -2.97 -11.97
C LEU A 62 -4.67 -1.48 -11.62
N GLU A 63 -5.75 -1.01 -11.00
CA GLU A 63 -5.80 0.32 -10.40
C GLU A 63 -5.01 0.34 -9.09
N TYR A 64 -3.99 1.20 -9.02
CA TYR A 64 -3.29 1.45 -7.77
C TYR A 64 -4.11 2.40 -6.88
N VAL A 65 -4.46 1.95 -5.69
CA VAL A 65 -5.11 2.77 -4.67
C VAL A 65 -4.02 3.28 -3.71
N PRO A 66 -3.86 4.62 -3.57
CA PRO A 66 -2.84 5.22 -2.71
C PRO A 66 -2.86 4.65 -1.30
N PHE A 67 -1.67 4.40 -0.77
CA PHE A 67 -1.49 3.95 0.60
C PHE A 67 -2.04 4.97 1.60
N ASP A 68 -2.89 4.50 2.51
CA ASP A 68 -3.44 5.30 3.61
C ASP A 68 -3.12 4.57 4.92
N SER A 69 -2.16 5.11 5.68
CA SER A 69 -1.70 4.45 6.89
C SER A 69 -2.75 4.53 7.99
N ARG A 70 -3.00 3.39 8.63
CA ARG A 70 -3.93 3.27 9.75
C ARG A 70 -3.39 3.82 11.05
N TYR A 71 -2.07 3.80 11.23
CA TYR A 71 -1.41 4.16 12.48
C TYR A 71 -0.69 5.51 12.41
N ASN A 72 -0.21 5.91 11.23
CA ASN A 72 0.55 7.14 11.07
C ASN A 72 0.20 7.86 9.76
N SER A 73 -0.69 8.85 9.85
CA SER A 73 -1.13 9.66 8.72
C SER A 73 0.02 10.35 7.96
N GLU A 74 1.17 10.62 8.61
CA GLU A 74 2.34 11.23 7.95
C GLU A 74 3.00 10.29 6.93
N LEU A 75 2.77 8.98 7.04
CA LEU A 75 3.27 7.98 6.07
C LEU A 75 2.30 7.77 4.90
N SER A 76 1.10 8.33 4.97
CA SER A 76 0.08 8.15 3.94
C SER A 76 0.46 8.90 2.67
N GLU A 77 0.18 8.29 1.53
CA GLU A 77 0.33 8.98 0.27
C GLU A 77 -0.77 10.05 0.12
N PRO A 78 -0.46 11.20 -0.49
CA PRO A 78 -1.49 12.17 -0.81
C PRO A 78 -2.54 11.50 -1.70
N LYS A 79 -3.81 11.57 -1.27
CA LYS A 79 -4.98 11.01 -2.00
C LYS A 79 -5.25 11.71 -3.35
N HIS A 80 -4.48 12.75 -3.65
CA HIS A 80 -4.46 13.41 -4.95
C HIS A 80 -3.12 13.15 -5.61
N PRO A 81 -3.08 12.81 -6.91
CA PRO A 81 -1.93 13.21 -7.71
C PRO A 81 -1.93 14.74 -7.61
N GLN A 82 -0.98 15.30 -6.85
CA GLN A 82 -0.54 16.64 -7.16
C GLN A 82 -0.07 16.53 -8.61
N LEU A 83 -0.93 16.92 -9.54
CA LEU A 83 -0.51 17.42 -10.83
C LEU A 83 0.46 18.54 -10.50
N THR A 84 1.74 18.21 -10.33
CA THR A 84 2.79 19.14 -10.72
C THR A 84 2.67 19.19 -12.23
N LEU A 85 1.76 20.06 -12.67
CA LEU A 85 1.94 20.80 -13.91
C LEU A 85 3.28 21.53 -13.72
N ASP A 86 4.38 20.85 -14.06
CA ASP A 86 5.56 21.55 -14.56
C ASP A 86 5.19 22.06 -15.96
N GLU A 87 4.27 23.04 -16.00
CA GLU A 87 4.32 24.09 -17.01
C GLU A 87 5.31 25.12 -16.47
N GLU A 88 6.44 25.26 -17.16
CA GLU A 88 7.24 26.48 -17.36
C GLU A 88 8.53 26.00 -18.09
N GLU A 89 8.48 25.89 -19.42
CA GLU A 89 8.94 26.88 -20.42
C GLU A 89 10.47 26.89 -20.65
#